data_AF-A0A1E2RYV6-F1
#
_entry.id   AF-A0A1E2RYV6-F1
#
_cell.length_a   1.000
_cell.length_b   1.000
_cell.length_c   1.000
_cell.angle_alpha   90.00
_cell.angle_beta   90.00
_cell.angle_gamma   90.00
#
_symmetry.space_group_name_H-M   'P 1'
#
loop_
_entity.id
_entity.type
_entity.pdbx_description
1 polymer ?
#
loop_
_entity_poly.entity_id
_entity_poly.type
_entity_poly.pdbx_seq_one_letter_code
_entity_poly.pdbx_strand_id
1 'polypeptide(L)'
;MTNDVVDEIWKLVTAALDNGQERFAVMALPFRMTERNMSLRQGYAWKDFWAELKAGNDLFEKSHVPPKASVCDGRYAFAPGEKGAPAPEVEEGCPGPLAKAVSK
;
A
#
# COMPACT_ATOMS: atom_id res chain seq x y z
N MET A 1 -7.55 4.19 -17.96
CA MET A 1 -8.77 3.56 -17.41
C MET A 1 -9.89 3.84 -18.38
N THR A 2 -10.53 2.81 -18.91
CA THR A 2 -11.81 2.93 -19.60
C THR A 2 -12.93 2.77 -18.57
N ASN A 3 -14.09 3.37 -18.85
CA ASN A 3 -15.18 3.58 -17.89
C ASN A 3 -15.62 2.31 -17.14
N ASP A 4 -15.65 1.15 -17.79
CA ASP A 4 -16.20 -0.08 -17.20
C ASP A 4 -15.44 -0.58 -15.95
N VAL A 5 -14.10 -0.45 -15.91
CA VAL A 5 -13.29 -0.87 -14.74
C VAL A 5 -13.50 0.07 -13.56
N VAL A 6 -13.74 1.35 -13.85
CA VAL A 6 -14.01 2.36 -12.83
C VAL A 6 -15.37 2.12 -12.20
N ASP A 7 -16.36 1.71 -12.99
CA ASP A 7 -17.70 1.37 -12.50
C ASP A 7 -17.67 0.18 -11.52
N GLU A 8 -16.83 -0.83 -11.76
CA GLU A 8 -16.67 -1.95 -10.83
C GLU A 8 -16.08 -1.49 -9.49
N ILE A 9 -15.02 -0.67 -9.53
CA ILE A 9 -14.41 -0.09 -8.32
C ILE A 9 -15.45 0.74 -7.56
N TRP A 10 -16.22 1.58 -8.25
CA TRP A 10 -17.29 2.37 -7.62
C TRP A 10 -18.34 1.50 -6.95
N LYS A 11 -18.79 0.43 -7.61
CA LYS A 11 -19.76 -0.51 -7.01
C LYS A 11 -19.23 -1.13 -5.71
N LEU A 12 -17.96 -1.55 -5.70
CA LEU A 12 -17.33 -2.11 -4.49
C LEU A 12 -17.21 -1.06 -3.38
N VAL A 13 -16.79 0.16 -3.72
CA VAL A 13 -16.66 1.27 -2.77
C VAL A 13 -18.00 1.65 -2.16
N THR A 14 -19.03 1.87 -2.99
CA THR A 14 -20.37 2.22 -2.51
C THR A 14 -20.94 1.10 -1.63
N ALA A 15 -20.81 -0.16 -2.04
CA ALA A 15 -21.26 -1.28 -1.21
C ALA A 15 -20.54 -1.36 0.15
N ALA A 16 -19.23 -1.10 0.19
CA ALA A 16 -18.47 -1.07 1.44
C ALA A 16 -18.98 0.02 2.41
N LEU A 17 -19.19 1.23 1.89
CA LEU A 17 -19.67 2.38 2.67
C LEU A 17 -21.13 2.16 3.15
N ASP A 18 -22.02 1.71 2.26
CA ASP A 18 -23.42 1.44 2.58
C ASP A 18 -23.59 0.33 3.64
N ASN A 19 -22.61 -0.57 3.76
CA ASN A 19 -22.59 -1.64 4.76
C ASN A 19 -21.76 -1.28 6.02
N GLY A 20 -21.47 0.00 6.23
CA GLY A 20 -20.93 0.49 7.50
C GLY A 20 -19.40 0.49 7.62
N GLN A 21 -18.64 0.24 6.54
CA GLN A 21 -17.22 0.59 6.56
C GLN A 21 -17.07 2.11 6.50
N GLU A 22 -16.43 2.71 7.52
CA GLU A 22 -16.19 4.16 7.54
C GLU A 22 -15.17 4.61 6.49
N ARG A 23 -14.27 3.70 6.09
CA ARG A 23 -13.15 3.98 5.19
C ARG A 23 -12.64 2.70 4.53
N PHE A 24 -11.94 2.86 3.41
CA PHE A 24 -11.24 1.79 2.70
C PHE A 24 -9.87 2.29 2.22
N ALA A 25 -8.88 1.40 2.18
CA ALA A 25 -7.54 1.73 1.71
C ALA A 25 -7.39 1.42 0.22
N VAL A 26 -6.74 2.31 -0.52
CA VAL A 26 -6.42 2.11 -1.94
C VAL A 26 -4.91 2.14 -2.12
N MET A 27 -4.35 1.08 -2.71
CA MET A 27 -2.96 1.04 -3.15
C MET A 27 -2.87 1.37 -4.63
N ALA A 28 -2.53 2.62 -4.96
CA ALA A 28 -2.33 3.06 -6.33
C ALA A 28 -0.88 2.83 -6.77
N LEU A 29 -0.63 1.74 -7.50
CA LEU A 29 0.71 1.39 -7.99
C LEU A 29 0.91 1.86 -9.44
N PRO A 30 2.06 2.47 -9.79
CA PRO A 30 2.30 2.98 -11.13
C PRO A 30 2.47 1.87 -12.19
N PHE A 31 2.79 0.66 -11.76
CA PHE A 31 2.90 -0.55 -12.56
C PHE A 31 2.84 -1.77 -11.63
N ARG A 32 2.71 -2.97 -12.19
CA ARG A 32 2.82 -4.22 -11.42
C ARG A 32 4.25 -4.36 -10.90
N MET A 33 4.43 -4.39 -9.58
CA MET A 33 5.73 -4.34 -8.89
C MET A 33 6.53 -5.65 -8.94
N THR A 34 6.55 -6.33 -10.10
CA THR A 34 7.36 -7.53 -10.30
C THR A 34 8.86 -7.19 -10.33
N GLU A 35 9.72 -8.14 -9.99
CA GLU A 35 11.18 -7.95 -10.03
C GLU A 35 11.67 -7.48 -11.41
N ARG A 36 11.12 -8.06 -12.48
CA ARG A 36 11.41 -7.63 -13.86
C ARG A 36 11.04 -6.16 -14.10
N ASN A 37 9.89 -5.71 -13.62
CA ASN A 37 9.46 -4.34 -13.82
C ASN A 37 10.27 -3.35 -12.99
N MET A 38 10.68 -3.75 -11.80
CA MET A 38 11.58 -2.95 -10.95
C MET A 38 12.97 -2.82 -11.57
N SER A 39 13.54 -3.90 -12.10
CA SER A 39 14.88 -3.87 -12.71
C SER A 39 14.94 -2.94 -13.93
N LEU A 40 13.92 -2.96 -14.79
CA LEU A 40 13.78 -2.05 -15.93
C LEU A 40 13.71 -0.56 -15.53
N ARG A 41 13.47 -0.29 -14.25
CA ARG A 41 13.17 1.03 -13.70
C ARG A 41 14.21 1.53 -12.69
N GLN A 42 15.31 0.80 -12.51
CA GLN A 42 16.38 1.15 -11.56
C GLN A 42 17.08 2.49 -11.86
N GLY A 43 17.05 2.96 -13.12
CA GLY A 43 17.67 4.24 -13.51
C GLY A 43 16.78 5.48 -13.35
N TYR A 44 15.53 5.33 -12.90
CA TYR A 44 14.58 6.45 -12.80
C TYR A 44 14.70 7.16 -11.45
N ALA A 45 14.38 8.46 -11.44
CA ALA A 45 14.43 9.28 -10.23
C ALA A 45 13.55 8.73 -9.07
N TRP A 46 12.47 8.03 -9.41
CA TRP A 46 11.51 7.50 -8.44
C TRP A 46 11.81 6.07 -7.96
N LYS A 47 13.00 5.52 -8.28
CA LYS A 47 13.34 4.13 -7.95
C LYS A 47 13.20 3.81 -6.45
N ASP A 48 13.60 4.74 -5.59
CA ASP A 48 13.61 4.54 -4.14
C ASP A 48 12.16 4.56 -3.61
N PHE A 49 11.36 5.51 -4.09
CA PHE A 49 9.93 5.56 -3.81
C PHE A 49 9.20 4.28 -4.29
N TRP A 50 9.52 3.77 -5.47
CA TRP A 50 8.94 2.52 -5.96
C TRP A 50 9.38 1.31 -5.15
N ALA A 51 10.61 1.31 -4.62
CA ALA A 51 11.07 0.26 -3.72
C ALA A 51 10.31 0.26 -2.38
N GLU A 52 9.97 1.45 -1.85
CA GLU A 52 9.10 1.58 -0.67
C GLU A 52 7.72 0.99 -0.93
N LEU A 53 7.06 1.38 -2.03
CA LEU A 53 5.76 0.83 -2.42
C LEU A 53 5.79 -0.69 -2.69
N LYS A 54 6.91 -1.20 -3.22
CA LYS A 54 7.09 -2.64 -3.47
C LYS A 54 7.00 -3.44 -2.17
N ALA A 55 7.55 -2.93 -1.06
CA ALA A 55 7.47 -3.63 0.22
C ALA A 55 6.01 -3.87 0.65
N GLY A 56 5.13 -2.89 0.47
CA GLY A 56 3.69 -3.05 0.70
C GLY A 56 3.04 -4.04 -0.26
N ASN A 57 3.37 -3.96 -1.55
CA ASN A 57 2.88 -4.90 -2.56
C ASN A 57 3.29 -6.35 -2.24
N ASP A 58 4.54 -6.60 -1.85
CA ASP A 58 5.04 -7.94 -1.53
C ASP A 58 4.32 -8.54 -0.31
N LEU A 59 4.01 -7.73 0.70
CA LEU A 59 3.20 -8.16 1.85
C LEU A 59 1.78 -8.58 1.42
N PHE A 60 1.17 -7.80 0.53
CA PHE A 60 -0.14 -8.10 -0.02
C PHE A 60 -0.10 -9.38 -0.86
N GLU A 61 0.80 -9.51 -1.83
CA GLU A 61 0.91 -10.70 -2.69
C GLU A 61 1.19 -11.98 -1.88
N LYS A 62 1.90 -11.87 -0.74
CA LYS A 62 2.16 -13.01 0.13
C LYS A 62 0.93 -13.50 0.90
N SER A 63 0.07 -12.59 1.36
CA SER A 63 -0.98 -12.89 2.34
C SER A 63 -2.41 -12.68 1.82
N HIS A 64 -2.55 -11.93 0.73
CA HIS A 64 -3.78 -11.32 0.24
C HIS A 64 -4.53 -10.54 1.31
N VAL A 65 -3.79 -9.97 2.27
CA VAL A 65 -4.31 -9.08 3.31
C VAL A 65 -3.71 -7.70 3.08
N PRO A 66 -4.53 -6.62 3.06
CA PRO A 66 -4.01 -5.26 2.95
C PRO A 66 -3.00 -4.96 4.06
N PRO A 67 -1.77 -4.52 3.75
CA PRO A 67 -0.78 -4.18 4.77
C PRO A 67 -1.18 -2.92 5.53
N LYS A 68 -0.65 -2.77 6.74
CA LYS A 68 -0.71 -1.50 7.48
C LYS A 68 0.33 -0.56 6.89
N ALA A 69 -0.10 0.60 6.41
CA ALA A 69 0.77 1.63 5.84
C ALA A 69 1.01 2.75 6.85
N SER A 70 2.21 3.32 6.84
CA SER A 70 2.65 4.40 7.72
C SER A 70 3.67 5.27 7.01
N VAL A 71 3.91 6.47 7.51
CA VAL A 71 4.97 7.38 7.04
C VAL A 71 6.06 7.48 8.09
N CYS A 72 7.28 7.09 7.74
CA CYS A 72 8.45 7.10 8.60
C CYS A 72 9.53 7.97 7.93
N ASP A 73 9.91 9.09 8.55
CA ASP A 73 10.87 10.07 8.00
C ASP A 73 10.56 10.52 6.56
N GLY A 74 9.27 10.76 6.27
CA GLY A 74 8.80 11.16 4.95
C GLY A 74 8.80 10.04 3.89
N ARG A 75 9.02 8.78 4.30
CA ARG A 75 9.03 7.60 3.44
C ARG A 75 7.90 6.64 3.79
N TYR A 76 7.40 5.91 2.81
CA TYR A 76 6.39 4.90 3.08
C TYR A 76 7.00 3.68 3.77
N ALA A 77 6.32 3.22 4.83
CA ALA A 77 6.69 2.03 5.57
C ALA A 77 5.47 1.14 5.78
N PHE A 78 5.68 -0.18 5.67
CA PHE A 78 4.60 -1.16 5.69
C PHE A 78 4.84 -2.24 6.74
N ALA A 79 3.76 -2.68 7.37
CA ALA A 79 3.71 -3.85 8.25
C ALA A 79 2.62 -4.83 7.77
N PRO A 80 2.70 -6.12 8.13
CA PRO A 80 1.64 -7.08 7.84
C PRO A 80 0.29 -6.61 8.36
N GLY A 81 -0.75 -6.81 7.55
CA GLY A 81 -2.14 -6.56 7.94
C GLY A 81 -2.76 -7.72 8.70
N GLU A 82 -3.98 -7.50 9.18
CA GLU A 82 -4.79 -8.48 9.88
C GLU A 82 -6.13 -8.65 9.14
N LYS A 83 -6.58 -9.89 8.96
CA LYS A 83 -7.85 -10.17 8.27
C LYS A 83 -9.02 -9.62 9.09
N GLY A 84 -9.93 -8.92 8.42
CA GLY A 84 -11.13 -8.36 9.06
C GLY A 84 -10.85 -7.10 9.89
N ALA A 85 -9.60 -6.64 9.97
CA ALA A 85 -9.32 -5.33 10.55
C ALA A 85 -9.92 -4.23 9.65
N PRO A 86 -10.45 -3.14 10.24
CA PRO A 86 -10.83 -1.98 9.46
C PRO A 86 -9.61 -1.43 8.73
N ALA A 87 -9.83 -0.78 7.59
CA ALA A 87 -8.74 -0.15 6.86
C ALA A 87 -8.07 0.90 7.77
N PRO A 88 -6.77 0.77 8.08
CA PRO A 88 -6.10 1.66 9.01
C PRO A 88 -5.99 3.05 8.40
N GLU A 89 -6.05 4.07 9.26
CA GLU A 89 -5.56 5.41 8.89
C GLU A 89 -4.05 5.33 8.62
N VAL A 90 -3.57 6.10 7.65
CA VAL A 90 -2.14 6.20 7.39
C VAL A 90 -1.57 7.18 8.42
N GLU A 91 -0.89 6.64 9.41
CA GLU A 91 -0.29 7.42 10.50
C GLU A 91 1.21 7.68 10.28
N GLU A 92 1.72 8.77 10.84
CA GLU A 92 3.17 8.97 10.98
C GLU A 92 3.70 8.03 12.06
N GLY A 93 4.68 7.22 11.71
CA GLY A 93 5.26 6.21 12.59
C GLY A 93 6.09 5.20 11.83
N CYS A 94 7.10 4.66 12.50
CA CYS A 94 7.96 3.65 11.91
C CYS A 94 7.53 2.26 12.38
N PRO A 95 7.27 1.30 11.48
CA PRO A 95 6.93 -0.06 11.88
C PRO A 95 8.19 -0.78 12.38
N GLY A 96 8.06 -1.42 13.55
CA GLY A 96 9.03 -2.33 14.19
C GLY A 96 10.52 -2.13 13.80
N PRO A 97 11.06 -2.88 12.81
CA PRO A 97 12.48 -2.80 12.44
C PRO A 97 12.97 -1.40 12.05
N LEU A 98 12.10 -0.58 11.45
CA LEU A 98 12.42 0.81 11.07
C LEU A 98 12.39 1.76 12.27
N ALA A 99 11.54 1.52 13.27
CA ALA A 99 11.49 2.33 14.50
C ALA A 99 12.82 2.29 15.28
N LYS A 100 13.56 1.18 15.21
CA LYS A 100 14.86 1.05 15.87
C LYS A 100 15.98 1.86 15.19
N ALA A 101 15.81 2.21 13.91
CA ALA A 101 16.82 2.92 13.13
C ALA A 101 16.75 4.45 13.30
N VAL A 102 15.56 4.99 13.59
CA VAL A 102 15.31 6.44 13.74
C VAL A 102 15.72 6.97 15.12
N SER A 103 16.01 6.09 16.07
CA SER A 103 16.28 6.46 17.47
C SER A 103 17.71 6.97 17.75
N LYS A 104 18.41 7.58 16.78
CA LYS A 104 19.80 8.03 16.94
C LYS A 104 20.02 9.48 16.50
#